data_AF-A0A081D895-F1
#
_entry.id   AF-A0A081D895-F1
#
_cell.length_a   1.000
_cell.length_b   1.000
_cell.length_c   1.000
_cell.angle_alpha   90.00
_cell.angle_beta   90.00
_cell.angle_gamma   90.00
#
_symmetry.space_group_name_H-M   'P 1'
#
loop_
_entity.id
_entity.type
_entity.pdbx_description
1 polymer ?
#
loop_
_entity_poly.entity_id
_entity_poly.type
_entity_poly.pdbx_seq_one_letter_code
_entity_poly.pdbx_strand_id
1 'polypeptide(L)'
;MAMHELQRDYSTKDLQFISIDKQGTILTTDQQLFELKKDSSIKSFHPFFEGIDTYFLEKSDHIKLECVHLNDRVFDIDFIKNDDDTAVIIFREGTDFYNRVQLIAQKRNESIIFQETLELKNQILKEQEEFKNRFIGNFSHELRNPLTLVSSFSSMLLKTELNLDQEMLVGAIKDQSDKLRDILNDIIDLSILKNSSLSLESEPFSLRNFLKMFI
;
A
#
# COMPACT_ATOMS: atom_id res chain seq x y z
N MET A 1 -19.60 46.30 23.83
CA MET A 1 -19.09 45.80 22.53
C MET A 1 -19.86 44.56 22.20
N ALA A 2 -20.75 44.66 21.23
CA ALA A 2 -21.90 43.78 21.08
C ALA A 2 -21.54 42.51 20.31
N MET A 3 -22.12 41.37 20.68
CA MET A 3 -22.01 40.07 20.02
C MET A 3 -22.19 40.12 18.48
N HIS A 4 -22.91 41.14 17.97
CA HIS A 4 -23.08 41.43 16.55
C HIS A 4 -21.81 41.93 15.82
N GLU A 5 -20.88 42.60 16.50
CA GLU A 5 -19.59 43.01 15.90
C GLU A 5 -18.67 41.78 15.75
N LEU A 6 -18.62 40.92 16.78
CA LEU A 6 -17.85 39.67 16.74
C LEU A 6 -18.40 38.67 15.70
N GLN A 7 -19.71 38.57 15.52
CA GLN A 7 -20.29 37.73 14.45
C GLN A 7 -19.92 38.21 13.05
N ARG A 8 -19.84 39.52 12.84
CA ARG A 8 -19.45 40.10 11.55
C ARG A 8 -17.96 39.86 11.29
N ASP A 9 -17.12 40.10 12.29
CA ASP A 9 -15.67 39.87 12.23
C ASP A 9 -15.27 38.40 12.04
N TYR A 10 -16.04 37.43 12.55
CA TYR A 10 -15.76 36.00 12.37
C TYR A 10 -16.44 35.40 11.13
N SER A 11 -17.47 36.05 10.56
CA SER A 11 -18.21 35.50 9.42
C SER A 11 -17.71 35.99 8.06
N THR A 12 -16.93 37.08 7.98
CA THR A 12 -16.52 37.67 6.68
C THR A 12 -15.02 37.66 6.43
N LYS A 13 -14.16 37.33 7.41
CA LYS A 13 -12.68 37.43 7.24
C LYS A 13 -12.12 36.63 6.07
N ASP A 14 -12.76 35.50 5.75
CA ASP A 14 -12.34 34.63 4.65
C ASP A 14 -13.17 34.89 3.39
N LEU A 15 -14.00 35.93 3.35
CA LEU A 15 -14.86 36.27 2.23
C LEU A 15 -14.55 37.66 1.67
N GLN A 16 -14.58 37.80 0.35
CA GLN A 16 -14.56 39.11 -0.30
C GLN A 16 -15.63 39.18 -1.37
N PHE A 17 -16.40 40.26 -1.37
CA PHE A 17 -17.43 40.54 -2.35
C PHE A 17 -16.94 41.63 -3.30
N ILE A 18 -17.06 41.39 -4.61
CA ILE A 18 -16.66 42.33 -5.65
C ILE A 18 -17.81 42.43 -6.66
N SER A 19 -18.38 43.62 -6.81
CA SER A 19 -19.36 43.90 -7.85
C SER A 19 -18.66 44.49 -9.08
N ILE A 20 -18.98 43.96 -10.25
CA ILE A 20 -18.42 44.37 -11.54
C ILE A 20 -19.52 44.71 -12.57
N ASP A 21 -19.18 45.53 -13.55
CA ASP A 21 -19.97 45.73 -14.76
C ASP A 21 -19.69 44.65 -15.83
N LYS A 22 -20.46 44.68 -16.92
CA LYS A 22 -20.29 43.81 -18.10
C LYS A 22 -18.93 43.91 -18.81
N GLN A 23 -18.12 44.92 -18.53
CA GLN A 23 -16.75 45.08 -19.05
C GLN A 23 -15.68 44.53 -18.08
N GLY A 24 -16.08 44.09 -16.88
CA GLY A 24 -15.17 43.67 -15.82
C GLY A 24 -14.55 44.83 -15.04
N THR A 25 -15.16 46.01 -15.05
CA THR A 25 -14.75 47.16 -14.21
C THR A 25 -15.31 47.00 -12.80
N ILE A 26 -14.47 47.25 -11.79
CA ILE A 26 -14.84 47.10 -10.38
C ILE A 26 -15.70 48.29 -9.94
N LEU A 27 -16.97 48.01 -9.63
CA LEU A 27 -17.94 49.00 -9.13
C LEU A 27 -17.81 49.20 -7.61
N THR A 28 -17.81 48.10 -6.87
CA THR A 28 -17.69 48.11 -5.40
C THR A 28 -16.97 46.85 -4.92
N THR A 29 -16.24 46.97 -3.81
CA THR A 29 -15.65 45.83 -3.11
C THR A 29 -15.52 46.16 -1.62
N ASP A 30 -15.59 45.13 -0.78
CA ASP A 30 -15.39 45.20 0.67
C ASP A 30 -13.91 45.05 1.10
N GLN A 31 -12.99 44.85 0.14
CA GLN A 31 -11.52 44.84 0.32
C GLN A 31 -11.00 43.93 1.45
N GLN A 32 -11.71 42.85 1.80
CA GLN A 32 -11.32 42.01 2.94
C GLN A 32 -10.14 41.08 2.66
N LEU A 33 -10.05 40.48 1.46
CA LEU A 33 -8.96 39.57 1.08
C LEU A 33 -7.89 40.27 0.22
N PHE A 34 -8.32 41.13 -0.70
CA PHE A 34 -7.47 41.85 -1.66
C PHE A 34 -7.82 43.34 -1.70
N GLU A 35 -6.81 44.20 -1.75
CA GLU A 35 -6.98 45.63 -1.98
C GLU A 35 -7.15 45.93 -3.49
N LEU A 36 -8.40 46.09 -3.93
CA LEU A 36 -8.73 46.42 -5.32
C LEU A 36 -9.20 47.87 -5.44
N LYS A 37 -8.68 48.59 -6.45
CA LYS A 37 -9.09 49.97 -6.73
C LYS A 37 -10.44 49.99 -7.44
N LYS A 38 -11.35 50.83 -6.96
CA LYS A 38 -12.59 51.16 -7.68
C LYS A 38 -12.26 51.75 -9.06
N ASP A 39 -13.09 51.44 -10.05
CA ASP A 39 -12.93 51.85 -11.45
C ASP A 39 -11.71 51.23 -12.18
N SER A 40 -11.02 50.27 -11.55
CA SER A 40 -10.00 49.46 -12.23
C SER A 40 -10.60 48.17 -12.80
N SER A 41 -9.94 47.57 -13.78
CA SER A 41 -10.40 46.31 -14.39
C SER A 41 -9.95 45.10 -13.58
N ILE A 42 -10.86 44.18 -13.27
CA ILE A 42 -10.55 42.93 -12.57
C ILE A 42 -9.60 42.03 -13.37
N LYS A 43 -9.56 42.18 -14.71
CA LYS A 43 -8.62 41.47 -15.59
C LYS A 43 -7.16 41.81 -15.29
N SER A 44 -6.91 43.04 -14.83
CA SER A 44 -5.56 43.48 -14.47
C SER A 44 -5.05 42.87 -13.16
N PHE A 45 -5.96 42.32 -12.35
CA PHE A 45 -5.62 41.71 -11.06
C PHE A 45 -5.06 40.29 -11.23
N HIS A 46 -5.68 39.44 -12.05
CA HIS A 46 -5.19 38.08 -12.30
C HIS A 46 -5.64 37.55 -13.67
N PRO A 47 -4.78 36.82 -14.42
CA PRO A 47 -5.11 36.28 -15.75
C PRO A 47 -6.35 35.38 -15.78
N PHE A 48 -6.69 34.76 -14.65
CA PHE A 48 -7.93 33.98 -14.47
C PHE A 48 -9.19 34.73 -14.91
N PHE A 49 -9.23 36.06 -14.77
CA PHE A 49 -10.40 36.88 -15.11
C PHE A 49 -10.42 37.40 -16.56
N GLU A 50 -9.45 37.06 -17.42
CA GLU A 50 -9.44 37.51 -18.82
C GLU A 50 -10.71 37.10 -19.58
N GLY A 51 -11.27 35.93 -19.27
CA GLY A 51 -12.46 35.37 -19.90
C GLY A 51 -13.80 35.91 -19.36
N ILE A 52 -13.81 36.94 -18.51
CA ILE A 52 -15.04 37.39 -17.84
C ILE A 52 -16.09 37.94 -18.80
N ASP A 53 -15.68 38.47 -19.95
CA ASP A 53 -16.63 38.95 -20.98
C ASP A 53 -17.47 37.80 -21.55
N THR A 54 -16.89 36.60 -21.63
CA THR A 54 -17.59 35.40 -22.09
C THR A 54 -18.65 34.95 -21.09
N TYR A 55 -18.41 35.14 -19.79
CA TYR A 55 -19.40 34.84 -18.75
C TYR A 55 -20.69 35.67 -18.90
N PHE A 56 -20.59 36.95 -19.23
CA PHE A 56 -21.76 37.80 -19.45
C PHE A 56 -22.57 37.43 -20.71
N LEU A 57 -21.95 36.75 -21.68
CA LEU A 57 -22.58 36.23 -22.90
C LEU A 57 -23.29 34.89 -22.68
N GLU A 58 -22.97 34.17 -21.60
CA GLU A 58 -23.63 32.92 -21.25
C GLU A 58 -24.98 33.18 -20.55
N LYS A 59 -25.90 32.20 -20.65
CA LYS A 59 -27.23 32.24 -20.04
C LYS A 59 -27.25 31.86 -18.54
N SER A 60 -26.11 31.49 -17.98
CA SER A 60 -26.01 31.02 -16.60
C SER A 60 -25.93 32.21 -15.64
N ASP A 61 -26.93 32.35 -14.78
CA ASP A 61 -26.98 33.44 -13.80
C ASP A 61 -26.08 33.19 -12.58
N HIS A 62 -25.60 31.96 -12.38
CA HIS A 62 -24.71 31.60 -11.27
C HIS A 62 -23.70 30.52 -11.70
N ILE A 63 -22.41 30.78 -11.49
CA ILE A 63 -21.33 29.81 -11.67
C ILE A 63 -20.51 29.74 -10.40
N LYS A 64 -20.32 28.52 -9.90
CA LYS A 64 -19.46 28.23 -8.76
C LYS A 64 -18.21 27.50 -9.21
N LEU A 65 -17.04 28.05 -8.90
CA LEU A 65 -15.74 27.45 -9.16
C LEU A 65 -15.07 27.16 -7.82
N GLU A 66 -14.83 25.89 -7.54
CA GLU A 66 -14.19 25.44 -6.30
C GLU A 66 -12.69 25.22 -6.52
N CYS A 67 -11.88 25.42 -5.49
CA CYS A 67 -10.44 25.14 -5.51
C CYS A 67 -9.66 25.91 -6.61
N VAL A 68 -9.97 27.19 -6.82
CA VAL A 68 -9.24 28.04 -7.76
C VAL A 68 -7.94 28.53 -7.12
N HIS A 69 -6.81 28.19 -7.71
CA HIS A 69 -5.50 28.70 -7.30
C HIS A 69 -5.28 30.09 -7.86
N LEU A 70 -5.15 31.08 -6.98
CA LEU A 70 -4.76 32.44 -7.32
C LEU A 70 -3.50 32.78 -6.53
N ASN A 71 -2.38 32.87 -7.24
CA ASN A 71 -1.04 32.96 -6.64
C ASN A 71 -0.79 31.79 -5.65
N ASP A 72 -0.43 32.09 -4.39
CA ASP A 72 -0.12 31.10 -3.35
C ASP A 72 -1.33 30.69 -2.49
N ARG A 73 -2.55 31.09 -2.86
CA ARG A 73 -3.77 30.85 -2.09
C ARG A 73 -4.84 30.15 -2.94
N VAL A 74 -5.76 29.47 -2.26
CA VAL A 74 -6.85 28.71 -2.88
C VAL A 74 -8.17 29.34 -2.48
N PHE A 75 -9.03 29.57 -3.47
CA PHE A 75 -10.32 30.21 -3.28
C PHE A 75 -11.45 29.41 -3.92
N ASP A 76 -12.61 29.43 -3.28
CA ASP A 76 -13.87 29.15 -3.97
C ASP A 76 -14.42 30.49 -4.49
N ILE A 77 -14.79 30.52 -5.76
CA ILE A 77 -15.23 31.73 -6.44
C ILE A 77 -16.63 31.50 -6.99
N ASP A 78 -17.60 32.25 -6.47
CA ASP A 78 -18.97 32.28 -6.98
C ASP A 78 -19.15 33.54 -7.85
N PHE A 79 -19.65 33.36 -9.07
CA PHE A 79 -20.05 34.43 -9.98
C PHE A 79 -21.56 34.45 -10.08
N ILE A 80 -22.20 35.53 -9.67
CA ILE A 80 -23.66 35.72 -9.69
C ILE A 80 -23.97 36.93 -10.58
N LYS A 81 -24.71 36.72 -11.67
CA LYS A 81 -25.19 37.77 -12.57
C LYS A 81 -26.50 38.34 -12.04
N ASN A 82 -26.63 39.66 -12.09
CA ASN A 82 -27.86 40.40 -11.80
C ASN A 82 -28.55 40.82 -13.10
N ASP A 83 -29.85 41.11 -13.01
CA ASP A 83 -30.69 41.55 -14.13
C ASP A 83 -30.22 42.88 -14.77
N ASP A 84 -29.49 43.71 -14.02
CA ASP A 84 -28.98 45.03 -14.45
C ASP A 84 -27.65 44.97 -15.24
N ASP A 85 -27.33 43.86 -15.91
CA ASP A 85 -26.04 43.63 -16.59
C ASP A 85 -24.79 43.80 -15.68
N THR A 86 -24.97 43.62 -14.37
CA THR A 86 -23.89 43.61 -13.37
C THR A 86 -23.66 42.20 -12.85
N ALA A 87 -22.47 41.91 -12.32
CA ALA A 87 -22.21 40.64 -11.63
C ALA A 87 -21.56 40.87 -10.28
N VAL A 88 -21.78 39.94 -9.36
CA VAL A 88 -21.13 39.87 -8.05
C VAL A 88 -20.23 38.64 -8.06
N ILE A 89 -18.96 38.86 -7.76
CA ILE A 89 -17.96 37.82 -7.54
C ILE A 89 -17.76 37.70 -6.04
N ILE A 90 -17.92 36.48 -5.52
CA ILE A 90 -17.69 36.16 -4.11
C ILE A 90 -16.46 35.26 -4.06
N PHE A 91 -15.43 35.71 -3.36
CA PHE A 91 -14.25 34.90 -3.06
C PHE A 91 -14.38 34.35 -1.67
N ARG A 92 -14.08 33.06 -1.49
CA ARG A 92 -13.93 32.42 -0.19
C ARG A 92 -12.55 31.82 -0.09
N GLU A 93 -11.73 32.29 0.84
CA GLU A 93 -10.41 31.72 1.09
C GLU A 93 -10.55 30.33 1.72
N GLY A 94 -10.06 29.31 1.00
CA GLY A 94 -10.10 27.91 1.39
C GLY A 94 -8.72 27.28 1.53
N THR A 95 -7.63 28.04 1.40
CA THR A 95 -6.23 27.57 1.35
C THR A 95 -5.94 26.49 2.39
N ASP A 96 -6.19 26.79 3.67
CA ASP A 96 -5.95 25.88 4.77
C ASP A 96 -6.80 24.61 4.72
N PHE A 97 -8.05 24.72 4.25
CA PHE A 97 -8.94 23.59 4.10
C PHE A 97 -8.45 22.65 3.00
N TYR A 98 -8.18 23.19 1.80
CA TYR A 98 -7.72 22.40 0.65
C TYR A 98 -6.36 21.77 0.90
N ASN A 99 -5.42 22.48 1.52
CA ASN A 99 -4.12 21.92 1.91
C ASN A 99 -4.26 20.73 2.87
N ARG A 100 -5.15 20.83 3.88
CA ARG A 100 -5.42 19.72 4.80
C ARG A 100 -6.07 18.53 4.10
N VAL A 101 -7.08 18.78 3.26
CA VAL A 101 -7.80 17.73 2.52
C VAL A 101 -6.84 17.00 1.57
N GLN A 102 -5.99 17.74 0.84
CA GLN A 102 -4.99 17.17 -0.05
C GLN A 102 -3.98 16.31 0.71
N LEU A 103 -3.49 16.78 1.87
CA LEU A 103 -2.57 16.00 2.71
C LEU A 103 -3.22 14.70 3.22
N ILE A 104 -4.49 14.76 3.63
CA ILE A 104 -5.24 13.57 4.07
C ILE A 104 -5.42 12.59 2.91
N ALA A 105 -5.81 13.08 1.73
CA ALA A 105 -5.98 12.26 0.54
C ALA A 105 -4.66 11.58 0.14
N GLN A 106 -3.55 12.33 0.15
CA GLN A 106 -2.23 11.78 -0.12
C GLN A 106 -1.85 10.68 0.87
N LYS A 107 -1.94 10.96 2.18
CA LYS A 107 -1.64 9.96 3.22
C LYS A 107 -2.50 8.71 3.11
N ARG A 108 -3.78 8.87 2.76
CA ARG A 108 -4.69 7.75 2.53
C ARG A 108 -4.24 6.91 1.34
N ASN A 109 -3.92 7.53 0.21
CA ASN A 109 -3.46 6.82 -0.97
C ASN A 109 -2.16 6.06 -0.70
N GLU A 110 -1.19 6.69 -0.03
CA GLU A 110 0.07 6.05 0.38
C GLU A 110 -0.20 4.85 1.30
N SER A 111 -1.12 4.99 2.27
CA SER A 111 -1.49 3.90 3.17
C SER A 111 -2.14 2.72 2.45
N ILE A 112 -3.01 2.98 1.47
CA ILE A 112 -3.67 1.93 0.67
C ILE A 112 -2.62 1.16 -0.14
N ILE A 113 -1.75 1.88 -0.87
CA ILE A 113 -0.68 1.28 -1.67
C ILE A 113 0.24 0.43 -0.79
N PHE A 114 0.59 0.94 0.41
CA PHE A 114 1.43 0.21 1.35
C PHE A 114 0.76 -1.08 1.83
N GLN A 115 -0.53 -1.02 2.16
CA GLN A 115 -1.29 -2.20 2.59
C GLN A 115 -1.37 -3.26 1.49
N GLU A 116 -1.74 -2.88 0.26
CA GLU A 116 -1.81 -3.79 -0.88
C GLU A 116 -0.44 -4.43 -1.17
N THR A 117 0.63 -3.64 -1.10
CA THR A 117 2.01 -4.14 -1.27
C THR A 117 2.37 -5.16 -0.18
N LEU A 118 1.97 -4.90 1.06
CA LEU A 118 2.24 -5.80 2.18
C LEU A 118 1.44 -7.11 2.03
N GLU A 119 0.17 -7.03 1.64
CA GLU A 119 -0.67 -8.19 1.37
C GLU A 119 -0.09 -9.06 0.24
N LEU A 120 0.31 -8.44 -0.87
CA LEU A 120 0.91 -9.15 -2.00
C LEU A 120 2.25 -9.81 -1.60
N LYS A 121 3.10 -9.13 -0.84
CA LYS A 121 4.33 -9.73 -0.30
C LYS A 121 4.05 -10.92 0.61
N ASN A 122 3.05 -10.80 1.49
CA ASN A 122 2.66 -11.90 2.37
C ASN A 122 2.12 -13.10 1.58
N GLN A 123 1.32 -12.87 0.53
CA GLN A 123 0.83 -13.93 -0.36
C GLN A 123 1.99 -14.65 -1.05
N ILE A 124 2.93 -13.90 -1.64
CA ILE A 124 4.11 -14.47 -2.29
C ILE A 124 4.94 -15.29 -1.29
N LEU A 125 5.18 -14.76 -0.09
CA LEU A 125 5.93 -15.48 0.95
C LEU A 125 5.24 -16.79 1.35
N LYS A 126 3.91 -16.76 1.50
CA LYS A 126 3.11 -17.94 1.82
C LYS A 126 3.17 -18.98 0.70
N GLU A 127 3.01 -18.56 -0.56
CA GLU A 127 3.12 -19.46 -1.71
C GLU A 127 4.52 -20.07 -1.83
N GLN A 128 5.58 -19.29 -1.61
CA GLN A 128 6.96 -19.78 -1.57
C GLN A 128 7.16 -20.80 -0.46
N GLU A 129 6.60 -20.57 0.72
CA GLU A 129 6.67 -21.50 1.83
C GLU A 129 5.93 -22.80 1.54
N GLU A 130 4.70 -22.72 1.04
CA GLU A 130 3.91 -23.89 0.63
C GLU A 130 4.59 -24.67 -0.49
N PHE A 131 5.17 -23.99 -1.48
CA PHE A 131 5.94 -24.63 -2.55
C PHE A 131 7.16 -25.35 -1.99
N LYS A 132 7.97 -24.68 -1.15
CA LYS A 132 9.15 -25.27 -0.50
C LYS A 132 8.78 -26.51 0.29
N ASN A 133 7.70 -26.45 1.07
CA ASN A 133 7.24 -27.56 1.89
C ASN A 133 6.76 -28.74 1.05
N ARG A 134 5.95 -28.49 0.01
CA ARG A 134 5.53 -29.52 -0.94
C ARG A 134 6.70 -30.13 -1.71
N PHE A 135 7.64 -29.30 -2.13
CA PHE A 135 8.86 -29.74 -2.81
C PHE A 135 9.65 -30.70 -1.91
N ILE A 136 9.96 -30.31 -0.67
CA ILE A 136 10.73 -31.17 0.24
C ILE A 136 9.98 -32.47 0.52
N GLY A 137 8.68 -32.42 0.82
CA GLY A 137 7.89 -33.63 1.07
C GLY A 137 7.90 -34.60 -0.12
N ASN A 138 7.54 -34.13 -1.30
CA ASN A 138 7.43 -34.96 -2.50
C ASN A 138 8.79 -35.53 -2.94
N PHE A 139 9.82 -34.67 -3.05
CA PHE A 139 11.15 -35.12 -3.46
C PHE A 139 11.76 -36.10 -2.45
N SER A 140 11.48 -35.91 -1.15
CA SER A 140 11.99 -36.83 -0.14
C SER A 140 11.43 -38.24 -0.29
N HIS A 141 10.13 -38.37 -0.58
CA HIS A 141 9.54 -39.67 -0.88
C HIS A 141 10.10 -40.29 -2.16
N GLU A 142 10.29 -39.48 -3.20
CA GLU A 142 10.86 -39.94 -4.47
C GLU A 142 12.33 -40.34 -4.36
N LEU A 143 13.10 -39.73 -3.46
CA LEU A 143 14.52 -40.05 -3.20
C LEU A 143 14.69 -41.21 -2.22
N ARG A 144 13.76 -41.41 -1.27
CA ARG A 144 13.81 -42.55 -0.34
C ARG A 144 13.77 -43.89 -1.07
N ASN A 145 12.96 -44.00 -2.12
CA ASN A 145 12.84 -45.22 -2.92
C ASN A 145 14.16 -45.66 -3.59
N PRO A 146 14.84 -44.84 -4.42
CA PRO A 146 16.10 -45.22 -5.04
C PRO A 146 17.21 -45.45 -4.01
N LEU A 147 17.28 -44.66 -2.94
CA LEU A 147 18.24 -44.90 -1.85
C LEU A 147 18.02 -46.25 -1.16
N THR A 148 16.76 -46.62 -0.94
CA THR A 148 16.41 -47.92 -0.36
C THR A 148 16.80 -49.06 -1.30
N LEU A 149 16.61 -48.89 -2.61
CA LEU A 149 17.05 -49.87 -3.62
C LEU A 149 18.58 -50.01 -3.64
N VAL A 150 19.33 -48.91 -3.67
CA VAL A 150 20.81 -48.94 -3.67
C VAL A 150 21.35 -49.60 -2.39
N SER A 151 20.82 -49.25 -1.21
CA SER A 151 21.21 -49.89 0.05
C SER A 151 20.85 -51.38 0.08
N SER A 152 19.67 -51.76 -0.45
CA SER A 152 19.23 -53.15 -0.54
C SER A 152 20.10 -53.98 -1.50
N PHE A 153 20.39 -53.47 -2.70
CA PHE A 153 21.25 -54.15 -3.66
C PHE A 153 22.68 -54.28 -3.17
N SER A 154 23.22 -53.24 -2.53
CA SER A 154 24.54 -53.30 -1.90
C SER A 154 24.56 -54.37 -0.79
N SER A 155 23.51 -54.44 0.02
CA SER A 155 23.36 -55.47 1.07
C SER A 155 23.19 -56.89 0.50
N MET A 156 22.60 -57.04 -0.68
CA MET A 156 22.50 -58.32 -1.38
C MET A 156 23.85 -58.73 -1.97
N LEU A 157 24.57 -57.80 -2.61
CA LEU A 157 25.90 -58.05 -3.17
C LEU A 157 26.91 -58.45 -2.09
N LEU A 158 26.86 -57.82 -0.91
CA LEU A 158 27.69 -58.21 0.25
C LEU A 158 27.43 -59.65 0.75
N LYS A 159 26.34 -60.30 0.33
CA LYS A 159 26.04 -61.71 0.65
C LYS A 159 26.49 -62.67 -0.45
N THR A 160 27.15 -62.18 -1.50
CA THR A 160 27.67 -62.97 -2.61
C THR A 160 29.19 -63.16 -2.49
N GLU A 161 29.79 -64.03 -3.31
CA GLU A 161 31.24 -64.16 -3.36
C GLU A 161 31.86 -62.92 -4.02
N LEU A 162 32.52 -62.08 -3.22
CA LEU A 162 33.23 -60.88 -3.65
C LEU A 162 34.71 -61.02 -3.33
N ASN A 163 35.57 -60.37 -4.12
CA ASN A 163 36.96 -60.17 -3.73
C ASN A 163 37.09 -58.98 -2.75
N LEU A 164 38.27 -58.86 -2.13
CA LEU A 164 38.55 -57.87 -1.08
C LEU A 164 38.29 -56.42 -1.53
N ASP A 165 38.67 -56.08 -2.77
CA ASP A 165 38.45 -54.74 -3.33
C ASP A 165 36.96 -54.48 -3.61
N GLN A 166 36.24 -55.49 -4.11
CA GLN A 166 34.80 -55.41 -4.37
C GLN A 166 34.00 -55.28 -3.07
N GLU A 167 34.35 -56.03 -2.03
CA GLU A 167 33.70 -55.95 -0.72
C GLU A 167 33.86 -54.56 -0.10
N MET A 168 35.07 -53.99 -0.16
CA MET A 168 35.32 -52.61 0.27
C MET A 168 34.49 -51.59 -0.52
N LEU A 169 34.43 -51.71 -1.84
CA LEU A 169 33.66 -50.79 -2.69
C LEU A 169 32.16 -50.87 -2.42
N VAL A 170 31.59 -52.08 -2.34
CA VAL A 170 30.16 -52.28 -2.06
C VAL A 170 29.81 -51.83 -0.64
N GLY A 171 30.69 -52.10 0.34
CA GLY A 171 30.55 -51.59 1.70
C GLY A 171 30.51 -50.06 1.75
N ALA A 172 31.41 -49.39 1.02
CA ALA A 172 31.41 -47.94 0.91
C ALA A 172 30.13 -47.39 0.27
N ILE A 173 29.61 -48.02 -0.80
CA ILE A 173 28.35 -47.63 -1.44
C ILE A 173 27.18 -47.75 -0.45
N LYS A 174 27.12 -48.85 0.31
CA LYS A 174 26.08 -49.07 1.32
C LYS A 174 26.13 -47.98 2.39
N ASP A 175 27.31 -47.73 2.97
CA ASP A 175 27.49 -46.75 4.03
C ASP A 175 27.13 -45.33 3.58
N GLN A 176 27.48 -44.95 2.34
CA GLN A 176 27.11 -43.65 1.79
C GLN A 176 25.62 -43.53 1.49
N SER A 177 24.99 -44.62 1.04
CA SER A 177 23.54 -44.66 0.81
C SER A 177 22.75 -44.51 2.11
N ASP A 178 23.20 -45.20 3.17
CA ASP A 178 22.59 -45.12 4.50
C ASP A 178 22.78 -43.71 5.09
N LYS A 179 23.99 -43.12 4.99
CA LYS A 179 24.24 -41.72 5.41
C LYS A 179 23.38 -40.71 4.66
N LEU A 180 23.23 -40.84 3.34
CA LEU A 180 22.42 -39.91 2.56
C LEU A 180 20.94 -40.02 2.94
N ARG A 181 20.47 -41.22 3.28
CA ARG A 181 19.12 -41.43 3.79
C ARG A 181 18.89 -40.71 5.12
N ASP A 182 19.87 -40.75 6.03
CA ASP A 182 19.77 -40.06 7.33
C ASP A 182 19.72 -38.54 7.16
N ILE A 183 20.61 -37.96 6.33
CA ILE A 183 20.58 -36.53 5.98
C ILE A 183 19.23 -36.14 5.37
N LEU A 184 18.68 -36.98 4.50
CA LEU A 184 17.39 -36.74 3.88
C LEU A 184 16.25 -36.74 4.90
N ASN A 185 16.27 -37.64 5.88
CA ASN A 185 15.30 -37.65 6.97
C ASN A 185 15.40 -36.37 7.82
N ASP A 186 16.61 -35.91 8.15
CA ASP A 186 16.80 -34.68 8.92
C ASP A 186 16.20 -33.45 8.22
N ILE A 187 16.33 -33.38 6.89
CA ILE A 187 15.75 -32.29 6.07
C ILE A 187 14.21 -32.31 6.11
N ILE A 188 13.61 -33.50 6.10
CA ILE A 188 12.16 -33.68 6.22
C ILE A 188 11.70 -33.22 7.61
N ASP A 189 12.36 -33.68 8.66
CA ASP A 189 11.98 -33.39 10.04
C ASP A 189 12.04 -31.89 10.33
N LEU A 190 13.06 -31.19 9.82
CA LEU A 190 13.14 -29.72 9.86
C LEU A 190 11.98 -29.02 9.14
N SER A 191 11.47 -29.62 8.06
CA SER A 191 10.36 -29.07 7.29
C SER A 191 9.01 -29.27 8.00
N ILE A 192 8.84 -30.39 8.71
CA ILE A 192 7.66 -30.66 9.53
C ILE A 192 7.66 -29.77 10.79
N LEU A 193 8.81 -29.62 11.46
CA LEU A 193 9.00 -28.77 12.64
C LEU A 193 8.54 -27.32 12.42
N LYS A 194 8.82 -26.74 11.25
CA LYS A 194 8.46 -25.35 10.94
C LYS A 194 6.96 -25.13 10.75
N ASN A 195 6.21 -26.18 10.40
CA ASN A 195 4.78 -26.06 10.09
C ASN A 195 3.87 -26.23 11.31
N SER A 196 4.40 -26.23 12.54
CA SER A 196 3.66 -26.35 13.80
C SER A 196 2.79 -27.61 13.95
N SER A 197 2.91 -28.59 13.04
CA SER A 197 2.09 -29.81 13.01
C SER A 197 2.63 -30.96 13.85
N LEU A 198 3.58 -30.69 14.76
CA LEU A 198 4.18 -31.72 15.61
C LEU A 198 3.32 -31.91 16.86
N SER A 199 2.52 -32.97 16.87
CA SER A 199 1.85 -33.47 18.06
C SER A 199 2.81 -34.38 18.83
N LEU A 200 3.11 -34.03 20.08
CA LEU A 200 3.83 -34.92 20.98
C LEU A 200 2.84 -35.94 21.56
N GLU A 201 3.08 -37.22 21.29
CA GLU A 201 2.35 -38.31 21.94
C GLU A 201 3.06 -38.68 23.25
N SER A 202 2.36 -38.55 24.37
CA SER A 202 2.88 -38.89 25.70
C SER A 202 2.48 -40.31 26.06
N GLU A 203 3.42 -41.24 25.98
CA GLU A 203 3.22 -42.63 26.41
C GLU A 203 4.16 -43.03 27.55
N PRO A 204 3.72 -43.89 28.49
CA PRO A 204 4.60 -44.45 29.50
C PRO A 204 5.69 -45.30 28.84
N PHE A 205 6.97 -44.97 29.08
CA PHE A 205 8.10 -45.73 28.56
C PHE A 205 9.09 -46.13 29.67
N SER A 206 9.81 -47.23 29.44
CA SER A 206 10.89 -47.67 30.34
C SER A 206 12.20 -46.98 29.97
N LEU A 207 12.65 -46.06 30.83
CA LEU A 207 13.94 -45.36 30.65
C LEU A 207 15.12 -46.35 30.52
N ARG A 208 15.07 -47.48 31.25
CA ARG A 208 16.10 -48.53 31.18
C ARG A 208 16.15 -49.18 29.79
N ASN A 209 15.00 -49.43 29.17
CA ASN A 209 14.95 -50.02 27.83
C ASN A 209 15.35 -49.00 26.77
N PHE A 210 14.96 -47.74 26.95
CA PHE A 210 15.34 -46.65 26.05
C PHE A 210 16.86 -46.45 25.98
N LEU A 211 17.54 -46.40 27.13
CA LEU A 211 18.99 -46.21 27.20
C LEU A 211 19.77 -47.37 26.57
N LYS A 212 19.25 -48.60 26.58
CA LYS A 212 19.87 -49.75 25.90
C LYS A 212 19.83 -49.67 24.37
N MET A 213 19.04 -48.77 23.80
CA MET A 213 18.93 -48.61 22.35
C MET A 213 20.05 -47.73 21.77
N PHE A 214 20.78 -47.00 22.63
CA PHE A 214 21.87 -46.09 22.27
C PHE A 214 23.27 -46.59 22.66
N ILE A 215 23.36 -47.78 23.27
CA ILE A 215 24.59 -48.44 23.74
C ILE A 215 24.71 -49.77 23.01
#